data_AF-A0A2V8KS95-F1
#
_entry.id   AF-A0A2V8KS95-F1
#
_cell.length_a   1.000
_cell.length_b   1.000
_cell.length_c   1.000
_cell.angle_alpha   90.00
_cell.angle_beta   90.00
_cell.angle_gamma   90.00
#
_symmetry.space_group_name_H-M   'P 1'
#
loop_
_entity.id
_entity.type
_entity.pdbx_description
1 polymer ?
#
loop_
_entity_poly.entity_id
_entity_poly.type
_entity_poly.pdbx_seq_one_letter_code
_entity_poly.pdbx_strand_id
1 'polypeptide(L)' 'ERPLISRLNSFVEPYELKAGMVFAVETFCPATDGISAARIEEMVVLTPEGAKIISLYPAKELPIANRY' A
#
# COMPACT_ATOMS: atom_id res chain seq x y z
N GLU A 1 1.06 -4.72 -12.28
CA GLU A 1 0.05 -4.44 -13.34
C GLU A 1 -0.33 -2.97 -13.32
N ARG A 2 -1.01 -2.48 -14.37
CA ARG A 2 -1.62 -1.15 -14.35
C ARG A 2 -2.96 -1.20 -13.60
N PRO A 3 -3.42 -0.08 -13.02
CA PRO A 3 -2.81 1.25 -13.01
C PRO A 3 -1.76 1.46 -11.89
N LEU A 4 -0.86 2.43 -12.09
CA LEU A 4 -0.07 3.03 -11.01
C LEU A 4 -0.85 4.22 -10.44
N ILE A 5 -1.18 4.17 -9.15
CA ILE A 5 -1.88 5.27 -8.47
C ILE A 5 -0.83 6.22 -7.90
N SER A 6 -0.80 7.46 -8.38
CA SER A 6 0.16 8.46 -7.90
C SER A 6 -0.44 9.85 -7.86
N ARG A 7 0.00 10.66 -6.90
CA ARG A 7 -0.38 12.08 -6.81
C ARG A 7 0.11 12.90 -8.00
N LEU A 8 1.08 12.40 -8.76
CA LEU A 8 1.65 13.09 -9.91
C LEU A 8 0.77 12.95 -11.15
N ASN A 9 0.29 11.73 -11.42
CA ASN A 9 -0.34 11.41 -12.71
C ASN A 9 -1.85 11.20 -12.60
N SER A 10 -2.34 10.63 -11.50
CA SER A 10 -3.74 10.17 -11.43
C SER A 10 -4.79 11.30 -11.44
N PHE A 11 -4.39 12.55 -11.19
CA PHE A 11 -5.29 13.71 -11.32
C PHE A 11 -5.41 14.22 -12.76
N VAL A 12 -4.42 13.95 -13.61
CA VAL A 12 -4.40 14.35 -15.03
C VAL A 12 -4.98 13.23 -15.88
N GLU A 13 -4.59 11.98 -15.58
CA GLU A 13 -5.02 10.78 -16.30
C GLU A 13 -5.67 9.81 -15.30
N PRO A 14 -6.94 10.06 -14.91
CA PRO A 14 -7.63 9.23 -13.94
C PRO A 14 -7.93 7.84 -14.50
N TYR A 15 -7.88 6.84 -13.63
CA TYR A 15 -8.28 5.48 -13.93
C TYR A 15 -9.48 5.09 -13.07
N GLU A 16 -10.52 4.57 -13.71
CA GLU A 16 -11.71 4.11 -12.98
C GLU A 16 -11.41 2.81 -12.22
N LEU A 17 -11.70 2.82 -10.92
CA LEU A 17 -11.57 1.66 -10.06
C LEU A 17 -12.78 0.73 -10.23
N LYS A 18 -12.53 -0.57 -10.42
CA LYS A 18 -13.57 -1.58 -10.68
C LYS A 18 -13.46 -2.73 -9.67
N ALA A 19 -14.61 -3.29 -9.29
CA ALA A 19 -14.64 -4.49 -8.47
C ALA A 19 -13.86 -5.63 -9.13
N GLY A 20 -13.15 -6.41 -8.31
CA GLY A 20 -12.23 -7.47 -8.75
C GLY A 20 -10.81 -7.00 -9.04
N MET A 21 -10.54 -5.69 -9.14
CA MET A 21 -9.16 -5.19 -9.20
C MET A 21 -8.43 -5.45 -7.89
N VAL A 22 -7.14 -5.74 -7.97
CA VAL A 22 -6.27 -5.99 -6.83
C VAL A 22 -5.14 -4.97 -6.85
N PHE A 23 -4.89 -4.35 -5.70
CA PHE A 23 -3.86 -3.32 -5.53
C PHE A 23 -2.96 -3.65 -4.35
N ALA A 24 -1.66 -3.43 -4.54
CA ALA A 24 -0.76 -3.21 -3.42
C ALA A 24 -0.90 -1.75 -2.98
N VAL A 25 -1.22 -1.53 -1.71
CA VAL A 25 -1.23 -0.22 -1.07
C VAL A 25 0.02 -0.13 -0.21
N GLU A 26 0.96 0.71 -0.63
CA GLU A 26 2.26 0.85 0.00
C GLU A 26 2.40 2.17 0.75
N THR A 27 3.21 2.15 1.81
CA THR A 27 3.68 3.35 2.50
C THR A 27 5.16 3.23 2.82
N PHE A 28 5.83 4.37 2.83
CA PHE A 28 7.26 4.50 3.11
C PHE A 28 7.47 5.66 4.09
N CYS A 29 8.17 5.39 5.19
CA CYS A 29 8.53 6.38 6.20
C CYS A 29 10.04 6.30 6.47
N PRO A 30 10.83 7.27 6.00
CA PRO A 30 12.27 7.28 6.25
C PRO A 30 12.57 7.62 7.71
N ALA A 31 13.61 7.02 8.28
CA ALA A 31 14.16 7.42 9.56
C ALA A 31 15.07 8.65 9.41
N THR A 32 15.39 9.30 10.52
CA THR A 32 16.26 10.50 10.55
C THR A 32 17.75 10.18 10.41
N ASP A 33 18.14 8.91 10.44
CA ASP A 33 19.54 8.46 10.30
C ASP A 33 20.03 8.44 8.85
N GLY A 34 19.15 8.71 7.88
CA GLY A 34 19.46 8.79 6.46
C GLY A 34 19.69 7.44 5.78
N ILE A 35 19.54 6.31 6.48
CA ILE A 35 19.80 4.97 5.94
C ILE A 35 18.71 3.94 6.27
N SER A 36 17.92 4.16 7.32
CA SER A 36 16.85 3.27 7.74
C SER A 36 15.48 3.79 7.28
N ALA A 37 14.50 2.89 7.14
CA ALA A 37 13.12 3.25 6.84
C ALA A 37 12.16 2.13 7.27
N ALA A 38 10.90 2.51 7.53
CA ALA A 38 9.79 1.57 7.59
C ALA A 38 9.06 1.56 6.24
N ARG A 39 8.81 0.37 5.70
CA ARG A 39 7.95 0.16 4.53
C ARG A 39 6.91 -0.89 4.89
N ILE A 40 5.64 -0.56 4.67
CA ILE A 40 4.52 -1.48 4.86
C ILE A 40 3.74 -1.51 3.56
N GLU A 41 3.27 -2.70 3.17
CA GLU A 41 2.47 -2.89 1.98
C GLU A 41 1.36 -3.91 2.28
N GLU A 42 0.13 -3.54 1.97
CA GLU A 42 -1.04 -4.39 2.13
C GLU A 42 -1.72 -4.59 0.79
N MET A 43 -2.11 -5.83 0.48
CA MET A 43 -2.87 -6.11 -0.72
C MET A 43 -4.36 -5.96 -0.44
N VAL A 44 -5.07 -5.24 -1.30
CA VAL A 44 -6.52 -5.07 -1.24
C VAL A 44 -7.17 -5.54 -2.53
N VAL A 45 -8.31 -6.20 -2.41
CA VAL A 45 -9.23 -6.43 -3.53
C VAL A 45 -10.37 -5.42 -3.45
N LEU A 46 -10.74 -4.83 -4.58
CA LEU A 46 -11.92 -3.98 -4.66
C LEU A 46 -13.18 -4.85 -4.73
N THR A 47 -14.13 -4.56 -3.86
CA THR A 47 -15.47 -5.16 -3.82
C THR A 47 -16.51 -4.07 -4.08
N PRO A 48 -17.76 -4.42 -4.43
CA PRO A 48 -18.84 -3.44 -4.54
C PRO A 48 -19.05 -2.61 -3.26
N GLU A 49 -18.69 -3.16 -2.09
CA GLU A 49 -18.81 -2.51 -0.78
C GLU A 49 -17.56 -1.71 -0.37
N GLY A 50 -16.49 -1.76 -1.16
CA GLY A 50 -15.22 -1.06 -0.89
C GLY A 50 -13.98 -1.96 -0.97
N ALA A 51 -12.83 -1.44 -0.55
CA ALA A 51 -11.58 -2.20 -0.53
C ALA A 51 -11.52 -3.17 0.65
N LYS A 52 -11.12 -4.41 0.40
CA LYS A 52 -10.92 -5.46 1.42
C LYS A 52 -9.47 -5.91 1.43
N ILE A 53 -8.84 -5.90 2.60
CA ILE A 53 -7.48 -6.42 2.81
C ILE A 53 -7.47 -7.94 2.62
N ILE A 54 -6.52 -8.44 1.84
CA ILE A 54 -6.30 -9.87 1.59
C ILE A 54 -4.91 -10.35 2.03
N SER A 55 -4.03 -9.44 2.46
CA SER A 55 -2.80 -9.81 3.16
C SER A 55 -3.12 -10.60 4.43
N LEU A 56 -2.39 -11.69 4.65
CA LEU A 56 -2.52 -12.53 5.85
C LEU A 56 -1.42 -12.27 6.88
N TYR A 57 -0.38 -11.51 6.52
CA TYR A 57 0.68 -11.15 7.44
C TYR A 57 0.14 -10.17 8.50
N PRO A 58 0.52 -10.30 9.78
CA PRO A 58 -0.02 -9.47 10.86
C PRO A 58 0.59 -8.05 10.85
N ALA A 59 0.34 -7.25 9.81
CA ALA A 59 0.94 -5.93 9.63
C ALA A 59 0.51 -4.88 10.67
N LYS A 60 -0.53 -5.15 11.47
CA LYS A 60 -0.95 -4.30 12.59
C LYS A 60 0.07 -4.30 13.73
N GLU A 61 0.75 -5.43 13.96
CA GLU A 61 1.76 -5.60 14.99
C GLU A 61 3.04 -6.10 14.32
N LEU A 62 3.84 -5.15 13.82
CA LEU A 62 5.05 -5.47 13.08
C LEU A 62 6.12 -6.04 14.02
N PRO A 63 6.76 -7.16 13.65
CA PRO A 63 7.92 -7.63 14.38
C PRO A 63 9.07 -6.65 14.19
N ILE A 64 9.60 -6.16 15.31
CA ILE A 64 10.79 -5.32 15.34
C ILE A 64 12.00 -6.25 15.26
N ALA A 65 12.67 -6.28 14.10
CA ALA A 65 13.84 -7.13 13.88
C ALA A 65 15.03 -6.75 14.80
N ASN A 66 15.18 -5.46 15.15
CA ASN A 66 16.17 -4.96 16.09
C ASN A 66 15.56 -3.82 16.93
N ARG A 67 15.71 -3.88 18.25
CA ARG A 67 15.37 -2.73 19.12
C ARG A 67 16.38 -1.61 18.82
N TYR A 68 15.88 -0.45 18.42
CA TYR A 68 16.65 0.80 18.38
C TYR A 68 16.82 1.36 19.79
#